data_AF-A0A1W1UVT0-F1
#
_entry.id   AF-A0A1W1UVT0-F1
#
_cell.length_a   1.000
_cell.length_b   1.000
_cell.length_c   1.000
_cell.angle_alpha   90.00
_cell.angle_beta   90.00
_cell.angle_gamma   90.00
#
_symmetry.space_group_name_H-M   'P 1'
#
loop_
_entity.id
_entity.type
_entity.pdbx_description
1 polymer ?
#
loop_
_entity_poly.entity_id
_entity_poly.type
_entity_poly.pdbx_seq_one_letter_code
_entity_poly.pdbx_strand_id
1 'polypeptide(L)'
;MPHTSNTPKASAIEVIEHYRLFEAGPRIQSLAIASDEVRATLVRLCAIIRQHIGQGKILQVFPHRILNQRAWRITLIGEQATLYLLFDITGRFRLPIYPQEAWPARWVIDLVDHIDAYWLIEYLTQALDLTFEPIYLSTKGGDKTVNKAEQHNE
;
A
#
# COMPACT_ATOMS: atom_id res chain seq x y z
N MET A 1 -24.54 46.26 5.24
CA MET A 1 -23.39 45.57 4.63
C MET A 1 -23.37 44.14 5.16
N PRO A 2 -23.58 43.10 4.33
CA PRO A 2 -23.47 41.74 4.81
C PRO A 2 -22.01 41.28 4.76
N HIS A 3 -21.51 40.82 5.90
CA HIS A 3 -20.24 40.12 6.01
C HIS A 3 -20.35 38.79 5.28
N THR A 4 -19.62 38.64 4.18
CA THR A 4 -19.37 37.33 3.57
C THR A 4 -18.35 36.60 4.44
N SER A 5 -18.81 35.67 5.28
CA SER A 5 -17.92 34.72 5.93
C SER A 5 -17.37 33.79 4.85
N ASN A 6 -16.15 34.05 4.41
CA ASN A 6 -15.43 33.16 3.51
C ASN A 6 -14.91 31.99 4.33
N THR A 7 -15.75 30.99 4.56
CA THR A 7 -15.32 29.70 5.13
C THR A 7 -14.43 29.02 4.09
N PRO A 8 -13.20 28.58 4.43
CA PRO A 8 -12.37 27.87 3.48
C PRO A 8 -13.10 26.58 3.09
N LYS A 9 -13.39 26.44 1.79
CA LYS A 9 -13.97 25.24 1.21
C LYS A 9 -12.94 24.13 1.42
N ALA A 10 -13.22 23.19 2.35
CA ALA A 10 -12.38 22.01 2.54
C ALA A 10 -12.14 21.36 1.17
N SER A 11 -10.88 21.23 0.77
CA SER A 11 -10.50 20.64 -0.50
C SER A 11 -11.01 19.19 -0.53
N ALA A 12 -11.91 18.89 -1.46
CA ALA A 12 -12.51 17.56 -1.59
C ALA A 12 -11.46 16.53 -2.01
N ILE A 13 -11.53 15.34 -1.42
CA ILE A 13 -10.73 14.18 -1.84
C ILE A 13 -11.21 13.76 -3.24
N GLU A 14 -10.32 13.80 -4.22
CA GLU A 14 -10.59 13.25 -5.55
C GLU A 14 -10.47 11.72 -5.47
N VAL A 15 -11.37 10.97 -6.10
CA VAL A 15 -11.29 9.50 -6.16
C VAL A 15 -11.24 9.07 -7.61
N ILE A 16 -10.17 8.34 -7.97
CA ILE A 16 -9.99 7.73 -9.29
C ILE A 16 -10.39 6.26 -9.20
N GLU A 17 -11.18 5.77 -10.15
CA GLU A 17 -11.60 4.38 -10.21
C GLU A 17 -11.19 3.73 -11.54
N HIS A 18 -10.82 2.46 -11.49
CA HIS A 18 -10.54 1.62 -12.66
C HIS A 18 -11.13 0.23 -12.44
N TYR A 19 -11.45 -0.49 -13.53
CA TYR A 19 -11.89 -1.87 -13.41
C TYR A 19 -10.75 -2.80 -12.99
N ARG A 20 -9.53 -2.57 -13.52
CA ARG A 20 -8.31 -3.33 -13.24
C ARG A 20 -7.08 -2.49 -13.53
N LEU A 21 -5.96 -2.79 -12.87
CA LEU A 21 -4.70 -2.11 -13.16
C LEU A 21 -3.87 -2.83 -14.21
N PHE A 22 -3.84 -4.16 -14.14
CA PHE A 22 -2.92 -4.93 -14.96
C PHE A 22 -3.57 -6.11 -15.65
N GLU A 23 -3.06 -6.42 -16.85
CA GLU A 23 -3.45 -7.54 -17.68
C GLU A 23 -2.64 -8.79 -17.33
N ALA A 24 -3.24 -9.66 -16.52
CA ALA A 24 -2.66 -10.92 -16.13
C ALA A 24 -3.20 -12.11 -16.97
N GLY A 25 -2.55 -12.41 -18.10
CA GLY A 25 -2.72 -13.65 -18.84
C GLY A 25 -2.25 -14.93 -18.08
N PRO A 26 -2.64 -16.13 -18.55
CA PRO A 26 -2.46 -17.40 -17.85
C PRO A 26 -1.00 -17.89 -17.72
N ARG A 27 -0.05 -17.24 -18.41
CA ARG A 27 1.38 -17.56 -18.38
C ARG A 27 2.15 -16.25 -18.42
N ILE A 28 2.59 -15.68 -17.29
CA ILE A 28 3.26 -14.37 -17.33
C ILE A 28 4.68 -14.40 -16.79
N GLN A 29 5.57 -13.91 -17.68
CA GLN A 29 6.91 -13.40 -17.41
C GLN A 29 6.99 -11.86 -17.59
N SER A 30 5.98 -11.20 -18.20
CA SER A 30 5.86 -9.73 -18.27
C SER A 30 4.40 -9.27 -18.21
N LEU A 31 4.08 -8.35 -17.33
CA LEU A 31 2.71 -7.87 -17.11
C LEU A 31 2.45 -6.57 -17.87
N ALA A 32 1.34 -6.48 -18.60
CA ALA A 32 0.91 -5.27 -19.29
C ALA A 32 0.00 -4.41 -18.39
N ILE A 33 0.10 -3.08 -18.50
CA ILE A 33 -0.85 -2.14 -17.88
C ILE A 33 -2.14 -2.16 -18.70
N ALA A 34 -3.29 -2.15 -18.04
CA ALA A 34 -4.59 -2.37 -18.67
C ALA A 34 -4.99 -1.30 -19.69
N SER A 35 -4.60 -0.04 -19.48
CA SER A 35 -4.83 1.04 -20.44
C SER A 35 -3.86 2.21 -20.23
N ASP A 36 -3.87 3.17 -21.15
CA ASP A 36 -3.07 4.39 -21.03
C ASP A 36 -3.59 5.32 -19.91
N GLU A 37 -4.89 5.31 -19.64
CA GLU A 37 -5.48 6.02 -18.48
C GLU A 37 -4.99 5.44 -17.15
N VAL A 38 -4.90 4.10 -17.07
CA VAL A 38 -4.33 3.43 -15.91
C VAL A 38 -2.85 3.79 -15.77
N ARG A 39 -2.10 3.77 -16.87
CA ARG A 39 -0.68 4.19 -16.87
C ARG A 39 -0.52 5.61 -16.35
N ALA A 40 -1.33 6.56 -16.83
CA ALA A 40 -1.31 7.94 -16.36
C ALA A 40 -1.63 8.04 -14.86
N THR A 41 -2.58 7.23 -14.38
CA THR A 41 -2.94 7.14 -12.96
C THR A 41 -1.77 6.64 -12.11
N LEU A 42 -1.08 5.59 -12.55
CA LEU A 42 0.07 5.02 -11.85
C LEU A 42 1.26 5.99 -11.83
N VAL A 43 1.53 6.69 -12.94
CA VAL A 43 2.55 7.74 -13.00
C VAL A 43 2.22 8.87 -12.02
N ARG A 44 0.96 9.32 -12.00
CA ARG A 44 0.51 10.36 -11.06
C ARG A 44 0.66 9.92 -9.61
N LEU A 45 0.30 8.68 -9.29
CA LEU A 45 0.49 8.10 -7.96
C LEU A 45 1.96 8.14 -7.54
N CYS A 46 2.87 7.67 -8.40
CA CYS A 46 4.31 7.71 -8.11
C CYS A 46 4.83 9.13 -7.91
N ALA A 47 4.36 10.11 -8.70
CA ALA A 47 4.75 11.50 -8.53
C ALA A 47 4.33 12.06 -7.16
N ILE A 48 3.09 11.77 -6.73
CA ILE A 48 2.59 12.18 -5.40
C ILE A 48 3.41 11.51 -4.29
N ILE A 49 3.72 10.22 -4.42
CA ILE A 49 4.54 9.50 -3.43
C ILE A 49 5.95 10.10 -3.37
N ARG A 50 6.63 10.32 -4.52
CA ARG A 50 7.97 10.92 -4.56
C ARG A 50 7.98 12.31 -3.93
N GLN A 51 6.94 13.11 -4.14
CA GLN A 51 6.83 14.42 -3.52
C GLN A 51 6.76 14.35 -1.99
N HIS A 52 6.24 13.26 -1.43
CA HIS A 52 6.11 13.08 0.01
C HIS A 52 7.34 12.43 0.65
N ILE A 53 7.86 11.35 0.06
CA ILE A 53 8.96 10.58 0.67
C ILE A 53 10.35 11.06 0.21
N GLY A 54 10.43 11.86 -0.85
CA GLY A 54 11.69 12.22 -1.50
C GLY A 54 12.27 11.06 -2.30
N GLN A 55 13.60 10.88 -2.25
CA GLN A 55 14.26 9.73 -2.86
C GLN A 55 13.86 8.44 -2.14
N GLY A 56 13.37 7.45 -2.88
CA GLY A 56 13.02 6.14 -2.35
C GLY A 56 14.24 5.39 -1.82
N LYS A 57 14.07 4.65 -0.72
CA LYS A 57 15.11 3.79 -0.13
C LYS A 57 14.62 2.35 0.03
N ILE A 58 13.54 2.16 0.78
CA ILE A 58 13.10 0.82 1.20
C ILE A 58 11.59 0.65 0.95
N LEU A 59 11.22 -0.54 0.47
CA LEU A 59 9.85 -1.01 0.41
C LEU A 59 9.71 -2.26 1.30
N GLN A 60 8.77 -2.21 2.24
CA GLN A 60 8.43 -3.32 3.14
C GLN A 60 7.00 -3.78 2.89
N VAL A 61 6.77 -5.09 2.81
CA VAL A 61 5.46 -5.67 2.55
C VAL A 61 5.08 -6.70 3.60
N PHE A 62 3.95 -6.46 4.27
CA PHE A 62 3.35 -7.39 5.21
C PHE A 62 2.00 -7.86 4.68
N PRO A 63 1.92 -9.07 4.10
CA PRO A 63 0.65 -9.67 3.77
C PRO A 63 -0.05 -10.07 5.08
N HIS A 64 -1.12 -9.38 5.45
CA HIS A 64 -1.93 -9.78 6.60
C HIS A 64 -2.86 -10.92 6.17
N ARG A 65 -2.40 -12.17 6.27
CA ARG A 65 -3.25 -13.37 6.05
C ARG A 65 -3.85 -13.92 7.36
N ILE A 66 -4.29 -13.04 8.26
CA ILE A 66 -4.96 -13.48 9.49
C ILE A 66 -6.48 -13.45 9.26
N LEU A 67 -7.09 -14.64 9.24
CA LEU A 67 -8.52 -14.89 9.49
C LEU A 67 -9.51 -13.97 8.72
N ASN A 68 -9.45 -13.95 7.39
CA ASN A 68 -10.38 -13.27 6.45
C ASN A 68 -10.05 -11.82 6.04
N GLN A 69 -8.98 -11.21 6.53
CA GLN A 69 -8.56 -9.90 6.02
C GLN A 69 -7.84 -10.06 4.68
N ARG A 70 -8.33 -9.38 3.64
CA ARG A 70 -7.73 -9.37 2.29
C ARG A 70 -6.96 -8.07 2.09
N ALA A 71 -5.91 -7.83 2.87
CA ALA A 71 -5.16 -6.59 2.78
C ALA A 71 -3.64 -6.78 2.86
N TRP A 72 -2.91 -5.87 2.22
CA TRP A 72 -1.47 -5.81 2.24
C TRP A 72 -1.06 -4.50 2.89
N ARG A 73 -0.25 -4.56 3.94
CA ARG A 73 0.38 -3.36 4.50
C ARG A 73 1.70 -3.14 3.79
N ILE A 74 1.88 -1.94 3.28
CA ILE A 74 3.13 -1.55 2.63
C ILE A 74 3.67 -0.32 3.36
N THR A 75 4.96 -0.36 3.67
CA THR A 75 5.70 0.79 4.18
C THR A 75 6.70 1.21 3.12
N LEU A 76 6.60 2.46 2.69
CA LEU A 76 7.57 3.08 1.78
C LEU A 76 8.41 4.05 2.58
N ILE A 77 9.72 3.83 2.61
CA ILE A 77 10.67 4.68 3.32
C ILE A 77 11.49 5.43 2.28
N GLY A 78 11.42 6.76 2.33
CA GLY A 78 12.30 7.63 1.56
C GLY A 78 13.22 8.45 2.46
N GLU A 79 13.94 9.38 1.84
CA GLU A 79 14.85 10.29 2.55
C GLU A 79 14.13 11.28 3.47
N GLN A 80 12.96 11.77 3.06
CA GLN A 80 12.26 12.85 3.75
C GLN A 80 11.20 12.34 4.72
N ALA A 81 10.51 11.25 4.35
CA ALA A 81 9.39 10.73 5.12
C ALA A 81 9.18 9.24 4.92
N THR A 82 8.34 8.66 5.77
CA THR A 82 7.79 7.31 5.63
C THR A 82 6.32 7.39 5.31
N LEU A 83 5.89 6.65 4.29
CA LEU A 83 4.50 6.54 3.88
C LEU A 83 3.97 5.13 4.15
N TYR A 84 2.84 5.07 4.86
CA TYR A 84 2.12 3.83 5.12
C TYR A 84 0.94 3.67 4.16
N LEU A 85 0.99 2.62 3.34
CA LEU A 85 -0.10 2.23 2.45
C LEU A 85 -0.84 1.01 3.00
N LEU A 86 -2.14 0.94 2.70
CA LEU A 86 -2.94 -0.26 2.85
C LEU A 86 -3.56 -0.58 1.50
N PHE A 87 -3.18 -1.71 0.90
CA PHE A 87 -3.89 -2.22 -0.25
C PHE A 87 -5.02 -3.12 0.25
N ASP A 88 -6.26 -2.71 0.04
CA ASP A 88 -7.45 -3.47 0.42
C ASP A 88 -8.06 -4.14 -0.81
N ILE A 89 -8.35 -5.44 -0.72
CA ILE A 89 -8.76 -6.24 -1.88
C ILE A 89 -10.28 -6.32 -1.89
N THR A 90 -10.88 -5.45 -2.70
CA THR A 90 -12.33 -5.20 -2.71
C THR A 90 -13.03 -5.63 -3.99
N GLY A 91 -12.30 -6.04 -5.02
CA GLY A 91 -12.85 -6.38 -6.34
C GLY A 91 -12.97 -5.19 -7.30
N ARG A 92 -12.44 -4.02 -6.93
CA ARG A 92 -12.38 -2.81 -7.77
C ARG A 92 -11.16 -1.97 -7.41
N PHE A 93 -10.63 -1.21 -8.37
CA PHE A 93 -9.59 -0.24 -8.08
C PHE A 93 -10.17 1.11 -7.65
N ARG A 94 -9.72 1.64 -6.50
CA ARG A 94 -10.02 3.01 -6.06
C ARG A 94 -8.80 3.65 -5.45
N LEU A 95 -8.47 4.83 -5.97
CA LEU A 95 -7.37 5.65 -5.49
C LEU A 95 -7.91 7.00 -4.98
N PRO A 96 -8.00 7.21 -3.67
CA PRO A 96 -8.25 8.52 -3.10
C PRO A 96 -6.99 9.38 -3.21
N ILE A 97 -7.10 10.59 -3.76
CA ILE A 97 -6.02 11.57 -3.84
C ILE A 97 -6.27 12.64 -2.77
N TYR A 98 -5.33 12.73 -1.83
CA TYR A 98 -5.42 13.68 -0.73
C TYR A 98 -4.69 14.99 -1.08
N PRO A 99 -5.22 16.15 -0.65
CA PRO A 99 -4.46 17.40 -0.61
C PRO A 99 -3.19 17.24 0.23
N GLN A 100 -2.12 17.97 -0.12
CA GLN A 100 -0.84 17.88 0.61
C GLN A 100 -0.95 18.20 2.09
N GLU A 101 -1.87 19.08 2.48
CA GLU A 101 -2.07 19.48 3.87
C GLU A 101 -2.88 18.43 4.69
N ALA A 102 -3.44 17.41 4.04
CA ALA A 102 -4.40 16.48 4.63
C ALA A 102 -4.02 15.01 4.41
N TRP A 103 -2.71 14.70 4.43
CA TRP A 103 -2.26 13.32 4.27
C TRP A 103 -2.78 12.42 5.39
N PRO A 104 -3.38 11.27 5.06
CA PRO A 104 -3.87 10.35 6.06
C PRO A 104 -2.68 9.67 6.77
N ALA A 105 -2.88 9.26 8.03
CA ALA A 105 -1.90 8.44 8.75
C ALA A 105 -1.62 7.10 8.04
N ARG A 106 -2.59 6.62 7.24
CA ARG A 106 -2.45 5.47 6.35
C ARG A 106 -3.28 5.70 5.10
N TRP A 107 -2.64 5.63 3.93
CA TRP A 107 -3.30 5.80 2.65
C TRP A 107 -3.86 4.46 2.18
N VAL A 108 -5.19 4.34 2.17
CA VAL A 108 -5.88 3.14 1.71
C VAL A 108 -6.09 3.23 0.19
N ILE A 109 -5.72 2.18 -0.52
CA ILE A 109 -5.95 2.00 -1.96
C ILE A 109 -6.72 0.70 -2.13
N ASP A 110 -7.91 0.78 -2.71
CA ASP A 110 -8.68 -0.41 -3.02
C ASP A 110 -8.15 -1.02 -4.31
N LEU A 111 -7.96 -2.34 -4.33
CA LEU A 111 -7.50 -3.11 -5.47
C LEU A 111 -8.50 -4.22 -5.81
N VAL A 112 -8.42 -4.68 -7.06
CA VAL A 112 -9.29 -5.73 -7.58
C VAL A 112 -9.01 -7.06 -6.90
N ASP A 113 -7.76 -7.50 -6.98
CA ASP A 113 -7.33 -8.81 -6.49
C ASP A 113 -5.86 -8.78 -6.04
N HIS A 114 -5.39 -9.94 -5.58
CA HIS A 114 -4.01 -10.11 -5.14
C HIS A 114 -2.98 -10.02 -6.26
N ILE A 115 -3.39 -10.22 -7.52
CA ILE A 115 -2.51 -10.10 -8.68
C ILE A 115 -2.21 -8.61 -8.91
N ASP A 116 -3.24 -7.77 -8.92
CA ASP A 116 -3.08 -6.31 -9.00
C ASP A 116 -2.25 -5.78 -7.81
N ALA A 117 -2.43 -6.34 -6.60
CA ALA A 117 -1.61 -5.98 -5.44
C ALA A 117 -0.13 -6.31 -5.62
N TYR A 118 0.18 -7.53 -6.05
CA TYR A 118 1.55 -7.96 -6.29
C TYR A 118 2.24 -7.07 -7.32
N TRP A 119 1.57 -6.85 -8.45
CA TRP A 119 2.17 -6.07 -9.53
C TRP A 119 2.23 -4.58 -9.26
N LEU A 120 1.31 -4.03 -8.47
CA LEU A 120 1.43 -2.66 -8.01
C LEU A 120 2.65 -2.50 -7.08
N ILE A 121 2.94 -3.48 -6.23
CA ILE A 121 4.16 -3.49 -5.41
C ILE A 121 5.42 -3.50 -6.30
N GLU A 122 5.47 -4.39 -7.29
CA GLU A 122 6.59 -4.44 -8.25
C GLU A 122 6.75 -3.12 -9.00
N TYR A 123 5.64 -2.54 -9.48
CA TYR A 123 5.64 -1.26 -10.17
C TYR A 123 6.15 -0.13 -9.27
N LEU A 124 5.68 -0.04 -8.02
CA LEU A 124 6.15 0.97 -7.08
C LEU A 124 7.63 0.80 -6.75
N THR A 125 8.09 -0.44 -6.57
CA THR A 125 9.50 -0.75 -6.32
C THR A 125 10.38 -0.16 -7.42
N GLN A 126 10.05 -0.43 -8.68
CA GLN A 126 10.80 0.03 -9.85
C GLN A 126 10.64 1.53 -10.07
N ALA A 127 9.40 2.04 -10.06
CA ALA A 127 9.10 3.43 -10.40
C ALA A 127 9.52 4.44 -9.33
N LEU A 128 9.87 3.99 -8.12
CA LEU A 128 10.32 4.82 -7.01
C LEU A 128 11.77 4.53 -6.57
N ASP A 129 12.50 3.67 -7.30
CA ASP A 129 13.87 3.27 -6.99
C ASP A 129 14.02 2.68 -5.58
N LEU A 130 13.04 1.89 -5.13
CA LEU A 130 13.02 1.30 -3.80
C LEU A 130 13.72 -0.05 -3.79
N THR A 131 14.41 -0.37 -2.69
CA THR A 131 14.93 -1.71 -2.44
C THR A 131 13.89 -2.52 -1.65
N PHE A 132 13.51 -3.68 -2.16
CA PHE A 132 12.60 -4.58 -1.46
C PHE A 132 13.31 -5.19 -0.24
N GLU A 133 12.79 -4.93 0.95
CA GLU A 133 13.26 -5.54 2.18
C GLU A 133 12.32 -6.67 2.59
N PRO A 134 12.76 -7.94 2.51
CA PRO A 134 11.93 -9.06 2.94
C PRO A 134 11.79 -9.02 4.46
N ILE A 135 10.54 -8.99 4.94
CA ILE A 135 10.29 -9.23 6.36
C ILE A 135 10.41 -10.73 6.60
N TYR A 136 11.41 -11.10 7.40
CA TYR A 136 11.51 -12.44 7.95
C TYR A 136 10.32 -12.69 8.88
N LEU A 137 9.33 -13.45 8.40
CA LEU A 137 8.32 -14.08 9.24
C LEU A 137 9.02 -15.15 10.09
N SER A 138 9.63 -14.72 11.19
CA SER A 138 10.28 -15.64 12.13
C SER A 138 9.21 -16.32 12.98
N THR A 139 9.17 -17.65 12.94
CA THR A 139 8.38 -18.47 13.88
C THR A 139 9.00 -18.50 15.29
N LYS A 140 10.19 -17.90 15.50
CA LYS A 140 10.93 -17.98 16.78
C LYS A 140 10.26 -17.28 17.97
N GLY A 141 9.14 -16.59 17.78
CA GLY A 141 8.39 -15.93 18.86
C GLY A 141 7.23 -16.76 19.44
N GLY A 142 6.95 -17.96 18.91
CA GLY A 142 5.74 -18.72 19.24
C GLY A 142 5.89 -19.84 20.28
N ASP A 143 7.08 -20.42 20.42
CA ASP A 143 7.29 -21.52 21.37
C ASP A 143 7.72 -20.98 22.73
N LYS A 144 6.73 -20.69 23.58
CA LYS A 144 6.98 -20.70 25.02
C LYS A 144 7.22 -22.15 25.42
N THR A 145 8.45 -22.50 25.75
CA THR A 145 8.79 -23.79 26.36
C THR A 145 7.89 -24.00 27.58
N VAL A 146 6.99 -24.98 27.51
CA VAL A 146 6.21 -25.40 28.67
C VAL A 146 7.18 -26.08 29.62
N ASN A 147 7.59 -25.39 30.68
CA ASN A 147 8.34 -26.02 31.77
C ASN A 147 7.48 -27.17 32.30
N LYS A 148 7.94 -28.41 32.12
CA LYS A 148 7.40 -29.56 32.85
C LYS A 148 7.58 -29.25 34.34
N ALA A 149 6.48 -29.12 35.07
CA ALA A 149 6.51 -29.12 36.52
C ALA A 149 7.21 -30.41 36.97
N GLU A 150 8.30 -30.25 37.69
CA GLU A 150 9.04 -31.33 38.32
C GLU A 150 8.10 -32.07 39.28
N GLN A 151 8.02 -33.38 39.10
CA GLN A 151 7.42 -34.28 40.07
C GLN A 151 8.28 -34.23 41.34
N HIS A 152 7.80 -33.55 42.39
CA HIS A 152 8.28 -33.81 43.74
C HIS A 152 7.52 -35.02 44.29
N ASN A 153 8.20 -36.16 44.31
CA ASN A 153 7.92 -37.23 45.27
C ASN A 153 8.68 -36.88 46.55
N GLU A 154 7.95 -36.66 47.65
CA GLU A 154 8.17 -37.20 49.00
C GLU A 154 7.07 -36.72 49.95
#